data_AF-A0A497M8S1-F1
#
_entry.id   AF-A0A497M8S1-F1
#
_cell.length_a   1.000
_cell.length_b   1.000
_cell.length_c   1.000
_cell.angle_alpha   90.00
_cell.angle_beta   90.00
_cell.angle_gamma   90.00
#
_symmetry.space_group_name_H-M   'P 1'
#
loop_
_entity.id
_entity.type
_entity.pdbx_description
1 polymer ?
#
loop_
_entity_poly.entity_id
_entity_poly.type
_entity_poly.pdbx_seq_one_letter_code
_entity_poly.pdbx_strand_id
1 'polypeptide(L)'
;MESVGLKIFEAIADMHAVDTHEHTYPYEVLTGKGLSIIDILEGSYVFWVTDPPEDRSDYKSLVEHLKRISGSAFYKACSIAVKELYGVDIDPPTVEALEEASRRVREAYRDPRWIREVFKERSLIDTALLDPYWDVWGGSFDPDLFKPVFRINMFLFGYSREARDHNGNTPYLLEKQLNLEVHSFDEYLELVDKALRETKRRGYVALKSALAYDRPIRFEEVEEDEARRVFEKKGIGVTSRDIRVFGDFMLHYILGKAEDMGFPVQFHTGLALIEGSNP
;
A
#
# COMPACT_ATOMS: atom_id res chain seq x y z
N MET A 1 4.80 34.91 -27.41
CA MET A 1 5.88 34.60 -26.44
C MET A 1 5.27 33.62 -25.46
N GLU A 2 5.68 32.35 -25.50
CA GLU A 2 5.16 31.34 -24.57
C GLU A 2 5.40 31.79 -23.12
N SER A 3 4.41 31.53 -22.25
CA SER A 3 4.54 31.87 -20.84
C SER A 3 5.66 31.03 -20.22
N VAL A 4 6.38 31.60 -19.26
CA VAL A 4 7.40 30.86 -18.48
C VAL A 4 6.78 29.61 -17.84
N GLY A 5 5.50 29.68 -17.44
CA GLY A 5 4.77 28.54 -16.90
C GLY A 5 4.61 27.38 -17.88
N LEU A 6 4.34 27.66 -19.16
CA LEU A 6 4.21 26.60 -20.18
C LEU A 6 5.54 25.86 -20.37
N LYS A 7 6.65 26.60 -20.42
CA LYS A 7 7.98 26.00 -20.58
C LYS A 7 8.40 25.13 -19.39
N ILE A 8 8.05 25.55 -18.17
CA ILE A 8 8.30 24.75 -16.96
C ILE A 8 7.44 23.48 -16.99
N PHE A 9 6.16 23.61 -17.38
CA PHE A 9 5.25 22.47 -17.47
C PHE A 9 5.75 21.44 -18.48
N GLU A 10 6.10 21.84 -19.70
CA GLU A 10 6.64 20.95 -20.74
C GLU A 10 7.93 20.27 -20.26
N ALA A 11 8.84 21.03 -19.65
CA ALA A 11 10.07 20.46 -19.11
C ALA A 11 9.83 19.42 -18.00
N ILE A 12 8.79 19.58 -17.18
CA ILE A 12 8.42 18.61 -16.13
C ILE A 12 7.67 17.41 -16.74
N ALA A 13 6.82 17.63 -17.74
CA ALA A 13 6.00 16.57 -18.34
C ALA A 13 6.85 15.49 -19.02
N ASP A 14 8.02 15.85 -19.53
CA ASP A 14 8.97 14.92 -20.16
C ASP A 14 9.98 14.30 -19.17
N MET A 15 9.90 14.61 -17.87
CA MET A 15 10.82 14.07 -16.87
C MET A 15 10.47 12.62 -16.49
N HIS A 16 11.51 11.80 -16.43
CA HIS A 16 11.40 10.49 -15.81
C HIS A 16 11.30 10.62 -14.28
N ALA A 17 10.46 9.78 -13.68
CA ALA A 17 10.18 9.78 -12.26
C ALA A 17 10.61 8.47 -11.59
N VAL A 18 10.96 8.58 -10.30
CA VAL A 18 11.01 7.44 -9.38
C VAL A 18 9.81 7.55 -8.47
N ASP A 19 8.89 6.60 -8.56
CA ASP A 19 7.74 6.54 -7.67
C ASP A 19 8.18 6.02 -6.31
N THR A 20 7.96 6.84 -5.28
CA THR A 20 8.41 6.57 -3.92
C THR A 20 7.48 5.65 -3.12
N HIS A 21 6.29 5.33 -3.62
CA HIS A 21 5.35 4.41 -2.94
C HIS A 21 4.21 3.92 -3.85
N GLU A 22 4.10 2.61 -4.04
CA GLU A 22 3.12 1.98 -4.93
C GLU A 22 2.48 0.71 -4.31
N HIS A 23 1.25 0.40 -4.71
CA HIS A 23 0.45 -0.77 -4.31
C HIS A 23 -0.05 -1.60 -5.52
N THR A 24 0.68 -1.55 -6.63
CA THR A 24 0.31 -2.28 -7.85
C THR A 24 0.40 -3.80 -7.62
N TYR A 25 -0.73 -4.47 -7.85
CA TYR A 25 -0.80 -5.93 -7.78
C TYR A 25 -0.08 -6.59 -8.98
N PRO A 26 0.43 -7.83 -8.81
CA PRO A 26 0.92 -8.62 -9.93
C PRO A 26 -0.14 -8.80 -11.03
N TYR A 27 0.31 -8.95 -12.27
CA TYR A 27 -0.56 -9.08 -13.44
C TYR A 27 -1.57 -10.23 -13.31
N GLU A 28 -1.15 -11.36 -12.74
CA GLU A 28 -2.00 -12.54 -12.54
C GLU A 28 -3.10 -12.27 -11.51
N VAL A 29 -2.82 -11.43 -10.51
CA VAL A 29 -3.80 -11.03 -9.50
C VAL A 29 -4.81 -10.05 -10.10
N LEU A 30 -4.35 -9.10 -10.93
CA LEU A 30 -5.22 -8.13 -11.60
C LEU A 30 -6.16 -8.81 -12.60
N THR A 31 -5.60 -9.64 -13.48
CA THR A 31 -6.38 -10.31 -14.53
C THR A 31 -7.40 -11.31 -13.97
N GLY A 32 -7.16 -11.85 -12.78
CA GLY A 32 -8.11 -12.69 -12.05
C GLY A 32 -9.36 -11.97 -11.51
N LYS A 33 -9.37 -10.63 -11.41
CA LYS A 33 -10.48 -9.85 -10.81
C LYS A 33 -11.60 -9.47 -11.78
N GLY A 34 -11.44 -9.74 -13.09
CA GLY A 34 -12.45 -9.37 -14.09
C GLY A 34 -12.44 -7.89 -14.45
N LEU A 35 -11.28 -7.42 -14.95
CA LEU A 35 -10.95 -6.01 -15.19
C LEU A 35 -12.02 -5.23 -16.00
N SER A 36 -12.28 -4.00 -15.57
CA SER A 36 -13.22 -3.06 -16.17
C SER A 36 -12.91 -1.63 -15.72
N ILE A 37 -13.69 -0.64 -16.18
CA ILE A 37 -13.58 0.71 -15.65
C ILE A 37 -13.88 0.75 -14.14
N ILE A 38 -14.79 -0.11 -13.65
CA ILE A 38 -15.17 -0.15 -12.25
C ILE A 38 -13.97 -0.55 -11.38
N ASP A 39 -13.12 -1.46 -11.85
CA ASP A 39 -11.89 -1.85 -11.14
C ASP A 39 -10.90 -0.69 -11.04
N ILE A 40 -10.82 0.16 -12.07
CA ILE A 40 -10.00 1.37 -12.02
C ILE A 40 -10.61 2.38 -11.03
N LEU A 41 -11.92 2.61 -11.08
CA LEU A 41 -12.60 3.54 -10.17
C LEU A 41 -12.49 3.09 -8.71
N GLU A 42 -12.59 1.78 -8.45
CA GLU A 42 -12.47 1.16 -7.14
C GLU A 42 -11.03 1.13 -6.62
N GLY A 43 -10.06 0.86 -7.49
CA GLY A 43 -8.64 0.94 -7.17
C GLY A 43 -8.14 2.38 -7.01
N SER A 44 -8.92 3.36 -7.46
CA SER A 44 -8.68 4.79 -7.26
C SER A 44 -9.46 5.34 -6.08
N TYR A 45 -9.23 6.61 -5.75
CA TYR A 45 -10.00 7.31 -4.71
C TYR A 45 -11.40 7.77 -5.18
N VAL A 46 -11.87 7.37 -6.36
CA VAL A 46 -13.20 7.78 -6.85
C VAL A 46 -14.31 7.26 -5.93
N PHE A 47 -14.27 5.98 -5.55
CA PHE A 47 -15.29 5.41 -4.66
C PHE A 47 -15.12 5.77 -3.18
N TRP A 48 -14.16 6.63 -2.84
CA TRP A 48 -14.09 7.22 -1.50
C TRP A 48 -15.03 8.42 -1.35
N VAL A 49 -15.44 9.02 -2.48
CA VAL A 49 -16.30 10.21 -2.51
C VAL A 49 -17.64 9.96 -3.20
N THR A 50 -17.89 8.75 -3.69
CA THR A 50 -19.18 8.31 -4.22
C THR A 50 -19.34 6.80 -4.04
N ASP A 51 -20.59 6.33 -3.96
CA ASP A 51 -20.85 4.91 -3.82
C ASP A 51 -20.61 4.15 -5.14
N PRO A 52 -20.03 2.93 -5.10
CA PRO A 52 -20.04 2.02 -6.24
C PRO A 52 -21.47 1.58 -6.56
N PRO A 53 -21.76 1.13 -7.79
CA PRO A 53 -23.07 0.54 -8.10
C PRO A 53 -23.23 -0.80 -7.38
N GLU A 54 -24.45 -1.13 -6.93
CA GLU A 54 -24.76 -2.42 -6.30
C GLU A 54 -24.48 -3.59 -7.26
N ASP A 55 -24.79 -3.39 -8.54
CA ASP A 55 -24.48 -4.30 -9.64
C ASP A 55 -23.40 -3.66 -10.53
N ARG A 56 -22.27 -4.36 -10.72
CA ARG A 56 -21.16 -3.90 -11.58
C ARG A 56 -21.53 -3.76 -13.06
N SER A 57 -22.69 -4.28 -13.49
CA SER A 57 -23.21 -4.07 -14.84
C SER A 57 -24.13 -2.84 -14.96
N ASP A 58 -24.51 -2.21 -13.84
CA ASP A 58 -25.38 -1.04 -13.83
C ASP A 58 -24.62 0.28 -14.05
N TYR A 59 -24.23 0.51 -15.31
CA TYR A 59 -23.61 1.76 -15.73
C TYR A 59 -24.54 2.98 -15.61
N LYS A 60 -25.87 2.79 -15.60
CA LYS A 60 -26.81 3.91 -15.49
C LYS A 60 -26.72 4.53 -14.09
N SER A 61 -26.76 3.69 -13.06
CA SER A 61 -26.55 4.14 -11.68
C SER A 61 -25.16 4.77 -11.49
N LEU A 62 -24.12 4.12 -12.03
CA LEU A 62 -22.76 4.65 -11.96
C LEU A 62 -22.63 6.04 -12.60
N VAL A 63 -23.26 6.30 -13.75
CA VAL A 63 -23.28 7.64 -14.37
C VAL A 63 -23.88 8.68 -13.43
N GLU A 64 -25.01 8.37 -12.78
CA GLU A 64 -25.67 9.30 -11.86
C GLU A 64 -24.82 9.60 -10.62
N HIS A 65 -24.07 8.61 -10.14
CA HIS A 65 -23.10 8.79 -9.05
C HIS A 65 -21.93 9.68 -9.48
N LEU A 66 -21.30 9.39 -10.62
CA LEU A 66 -20.15 10.14 -11.13
C LEU A 66 -20.49 11.59 -11.46
N LYS A 67 -21.70 11.88 -11.98
CA LYS A 67 -22.15 13.28 -12.23
C LYS A 67 -22.08 14.15 -10.97
N ARG A 68 -22.40 13.59 -9.80
CA ARG A 68 -22.41 14.31 -8.52
C ARG A 68 -21.03 14.71 -8.06
N ILE A 69 -20.01 13.95 -8.47
CA ILE A 69 -18.60 14.19 -8.14
C ILE A 69 -17.78 14.68 -9.34
N SER A 70 -18.44 15.16 -10.40
CA SER A 70 -17.78 15.62 -11.63
C SER A 70 -16.76 16.74 -11.39
N GLY A 71 -16.92 17.54 -10.34
CA GLY A 71 -15.93 18.55 -9.93
C GLY A 71 -14.81 18.05 -9.03
N SER A 72 -14.81 16.78 -8.61
CA SER A 72 -13.82 16.23 -7.68
C SER A 72 -12.47 15.99 -8.36
N ALA A 73 -11.38 16.25 -7.64
CA ALA A 73 -10.03 15.97 -8.13
C ALA A 73 -9.81 14.47 -8.40
N PHE A 74 -10.43 13.60 -7.59
CA PHE A 74 -10.32 12.14 -7.75
C PHE A 74 -10.89 11.67 -9.09
N TYR A 75 -12.10 12.10 -9.43
CA TYR A 75 -12.71 11.73 -10.70
C TYR A 75 -12.04 12.40 -11.89
N LYS A 76 -11.63 13.67 -11.78
CA LYS A 76 -10.90 14.38 -12.85
C LYS A 76 -9.55 13.73 -13.17
N ALA A 77 -8.76 13.39 -12.15
CA ALA A 77 -7.49 12.70 -12.37
C ALA A 77 -7.71 11.33 -13.04
N CYS A 78 -8.71 10.58 -12.57
CA CYS A 78 -9.05 9.28 -13.16
C CYS A 78 -9.55 9.40 -14.60
N SER A 79 -10.39 10.40 -14.93
CA SER A 79 -10.91 10.59 -16.28
C SER A 79 -9.82 10.98 -17.28
N ILE A 80 -8.87 11.83 -16.87
CA ILE A 80 -7.67 12.15 -17.66
C ILE A 80 -6.87 10.89 -17.94
N ALA A 81 -6.54 10.09 -16.91
CA ALA A 81 -5.79 8.85 -17.08
C ALA A 81 -6.50 7.85 -18.02
N VAL A 82 -7.83 7.70 -17.89
CA VAL A 82 -8.61 6.82 -18.77
C VAL A 82 -8.58 7.29 -20.21
N LYS A 83 -8.66 8.61 -20.44
CA LYS A 83 -8.58 9.20 -21.77
C LYS A 83 -7.20 9.02 -22.39
N GLU A 84 -6.13 9.26 -21.64
CA GLU A 84 -4.75 9.15 -22.13
C GLU A 84 -4.34 7.70 -22.40
N LEU A 85 -4.73 6.76 -21.53
CA LEU A 85 -4.34 5.35 -21.66
C LEU A 85 -5.23 4.57 -22.63
N TYR A 86 -6.52 4.86 -22.69
CA TYR A 86 -7.50 4.06 -23.43
C TYR A 86 -8.19 4.81 -24.57
N GLY A 87 -7.97 6.13 -24.70
CA GLY A 87 -8.60 6.96 -25.74
C GLY A 87 -10.09 7.21 -25.52
N VAL A 88 -10.60 6.99 -24.30
CA VAL A 88 -12.03 7.14 -23.97
C VAL A 88 -12.23 8.31 -23.03
N ASP A 89 -13.02 9.29 -23.46
CA ASP A 89 -13.42 10.40 -22.61
C ASP A 89 -14.63 10.00 -21.78
N ILE A 90 -14.44 9.83 -20.47
CA ILE A 90 -15.50 9.47 -19.53
C ILE A 90 -16.04 10.69 -18.78
N ASP A 91 -15.65 11.92 -19.15
CA ASP A 91 -16.05 13.16 -18.46
C ASP A 91 -16.55 14.21 -19.49
N PRO A 92 -17.87 14.39 -19.64
CA PRO A 92 -18.92 13.91 -18.74
C PRO A 92 -19.20 12.40 -18.85
N PRO A 93 -19.65 11.75 -17.76
CA PRO A 93 -19.93 10.32 -17.77
C PRO A 93 -21.17 9.99 -18.60
N THR A 94 -21.04 9.00 -19.47
CA THR A 94 -22.17 8.35 -20.16
C THR A 94 -22.04 6.83 -20.06
N VAL A 95 -23.15 6.13 -20.27
CA VAL A 95 -23.17 4.65 -20.26
C VAL A 95 -22.23 4.12 -21.34
N GLU A 96 -22.33 4.68 -22.55
CA GLU A 96 -21.54 4.28 -23.71
C GLU A 96 -20.03 4.46 -23.47
N ALA A 97 -19.64 5.57 -22.85
CA ALA A 97 -18.24 5.84 -22.53
C ALA A 97 -17.69 4.86 -21.48
N LEU A 98 -18.46 4.53 -20.45
CA LEU A 98 -18.03 3.60 -19.40
C LEU A 98 -17.98 2.14 -19.90
N GLU A 99 -18.91 1.74 -20.76
CA GLU A 99 -18.88 0.43 -21.43
C GLU A 99 -17.67 0.30 -22.35
N GLU A 100 -17.39 1.32 -23.17
CA GLU A 100 -16.23 1.34 -24.06
C GLU A 100 -14.91 1.37 -23.27
N ALA A 101 -14.81 2.19 -22.21
CA ALA A 101 -13.65 2.21 -21.33
C ALA A 101 -13.40 0.82 -20.73
N SER A 102 -14.45 0.15 -20.24
CA SER A 102 -14.35 -1.21 -19.71
C SER A 102 -13.87 -2.22 -20.75
N ARG A 103 -14.32 -2.09 -22.00
CA ARG A 103 -13.86 -2.93 -23.10
C ARG A 103 -12.37 -2.70 -23.41
N ARG A 104 -11.93 -1.44 -23.45
CA ARG A 104 -10.53 -1.05 -23.70
C ARG A 104 -9.59 -1.52 -22.59
N VAL A 105 -10.01 -1.40 -21.33
CA VAL A 105 -9.26 -1.92 -20.18
C VAL A 105 -9.03 -3.42 -20.33
N ARG A 106 -10.09 -4.19 -20.61
CA ARG A 106 -9.96 -5.65 -20.85
C ARG A 106 -9.06 -5.99 -22.02
N GLU A 107 -9.13 -5.21 -23.10
CA GLU A 107 -8.34 -5.43 -24.29
C GLU A 107 -6.84 -5.19 -24.03
N ALA A 108 -6.50 -4.10 -23.34
CA ALA A 108 -5.13 -3.75 -23.01
C ALA A 108 -4.46 -4.80 -22.12
N TYR A 109 -5.17 -5.26 -21.08
CA TYR A 109 -4.69 -6.30 -20.17
C TYR A 109 -4.70 -7.72 -20.77
N ARG A 110 -4.92 -7.90 -22.08
CA ARG A 110 -4.57 -9.16 -22.76
C ARG A 110 -3.07 -9.28 -23.01
N ASP A 111 -2.36 -8.15 -23.03
CA ASP A 111 -0.90 -8.14 -23.10
C ASP A 111 -0.32 -8.09 -21.68
N PRO A 112 0.43 -9.12 -21.23
CA PRO A 112 1.07 -9.10 -19.92
C PRO A 112 2.11 -7.97 -19.76
N ARG A 113 2.54 -7.34 -20.85
CA ARG A 113 3.46 -6.20 -20.83
C ARG A 113 2.76 -4.87 -20.56
N TRP A 114 1.42 -4.83 -20.54
CA TRP A 114 0.67 -3.59 -20.40
C TRP A 114 1.05 -2.77 -19.17
N ILE A 115 1.22 -3.41 -18.00
CA ILE A 115 1.67 -2.72 -16.77
C ILE A 115 3.03 -2.06 -16.99
N ARG A 116 3.96 -2.76 -17.63
CA ARG A 116 5.29 -2.23 -17.93
C ARG A 116 5.23 -1.04 -18.89
N GLU A 117 4.42 -1.14 -19.94
CA GLU A 117 4.20 -0.05 -20.90
C GLU A 117 3.62 1.19 -20.19
N VAL A 118 2.60 1.01 -19.35
CA VAL A 118 2.00 2.11 -18.59
C VAL A 118 3.05 2.80 -17.72
N PHE A 119 3.82 2.06 -16.92
CA PHE A 119 4.86 2.64 -16.08
C PHE A 119 5.95 3.33 -16.90
N LYS A 120 6.58 2.61 -17.83
CA LYS A 120 7.82 3.08 -18.50
C LYS A 120 7.57 4.07 -19.62
N GLU A 121 6.53 3.86 -20.42
CA GLU A 121 6.33 4.57 -21.68
C GLU A 121 5.23 5.63 -21.58
N ARG A 122 4.17 5.37 -20.80
CA ARG A 122 3.04 6.31 -20.65
C ARG A 122 3.22 7.27 -19.49
N SER A 123 3.78 6.79 -18.38
CA SER A 123 3.94 7.58 -17.15
C SER A 123 5.38 8.00 -16.86
N LEU A 124 6.34 7.56 -17.68
CA LEU A 124 7.78 7.83 -17.52
C LEU A 124 8.33 7.47 -16.12
N ILE A 125 7.76 6.44 -15.49
CA ILE A 125 8.20 5.93 -14.19
C ILE A 125 9.28 4.86 -14.41
N ASP A 126 10.52 5.21 -14.05
CA ASP A 126 11.67 4.32 -14.19
C ASP A 126 11.69 3.22 -13.13
N THR A 127 11.26 3.52 -11.91
CA THR A 127 11.10 2.50 -10.89
C THR A 127 10.13 2.97 -9.83
N ALA A 128 9.46 2.03 -9.17
CA ALA A 128 8.51 2.28 -8.10
C ALA A 128 8.87 1.49 -6.84
N LEU A 129 8.72 2.13 -5.68
CA LEU A 129 8.86 1.46 -4.39
C LEU A 129 7.56 0.72 -4.04
N LEU A 130 7.55 -0.60 -4.19
CA LEU A 130 6.36 -1.42 -4.02
C LEU A 130 6.18 -1.84 -2.56
N ASP A 131 5.05 -1.50 -1.97
CA ASP A 131 4.60 -2.00 -0.67
C ASP A 131 3.50 -3.05 -0.85
N PRO A 132 3.86 -4.35 -0.90
CA PRO A 132 2.90 -5.44 -1.08
C PRO A 132 2.25 -5.80 0.26
N TYR A 133 1.46 -4.90 0.86
CA TYR A 133 0.88 -5.11 2.19
C TYR A 133 0.01 -6.38 2.30
N TRP A 134 -0.48 -6.90 1.18
CA TRP A 134 -1.26 -8.15 1.07
C TRP A 134 -0.39 -9.42 1.05
N ASP A 135 0.90 -9.29 0.75
CA ASP A 135 1.90 -10.37 0.76
C ASP A 135 3.24 -9.77 1.23
N VAL A 136 3.31 -9.47 2.52
CA VAL A 136 4.43 -8.72 3.12
C VAL A 136 5.78 -9.43 2.94
N TRP A 137 5.77 -10.77 2.93
CA TRP A 137 6.97 -11.56 2.66
C TRP A 137 7.32 -11.61 1.17
N GLY A 138 6.37 -11.28 0.30
CA GLY A 138 6.52 -11.17 -1.14
C GLY A 138 6.69 -12.52 -1.86
N GLY A 139 6.70 -12.45 -3.19
CA GLY A 139 6.90 -13.59 -4.07
C GLY A 139 7.55 -13.20 -5.39
N SER A 140 6.79 -12.54 -6.26
CA SER A 140 7.24 -12.16 -7.61
C SER A 140 6.71 -10.78 -7.99
N PHE A 141 7.62 -9.86 -8.27
CA PHE A 141 7.37 -8.57 -8.89
C PHE A 141 8.42 -8.38 -9.98
N ASP A 142 8.13 -7.59 -11.02
CA ASP A 142 9.12 -7.26 -12.04
C ASP A 142 10.25 -6.45 -11.39
N PRO A 143 11.47 -7.00 -11.24
CA PRO A 143 12.55 -6.34 -10.51
C PRO A 143 13.14 -5.12 -11.25
N ASP A 144 12.82 -4.97 -12.54
CA ASP A 144 13.18 -3.79 -13.33
C ASP A 144 12.20 -2.63 -13.08
N LEU A 145 10.97 -2.93 -12.69
CA LEU A 145 9.95 -1.92 -12.37
C LEU A 145 9.93 -1.62 -10.88
N PHE A 146 9.95 -2.64 -10.03
CA PHE A 146 9.65 -2.50 -8.61
C PHE A 146 10.87 -2.77 -7.72
N LYS A 147 11.03 -1.94 -6.70
CA LYS A 147 11.90 -2.19 -5.54
C LYS A 147 11.03 -2.38 -4.31
N PRO A 148 11.10 -3.52 -3.61
CA PRO A 148 10.13 -3.81 -2.56
C PRO A 148 10.45 -3.04 -1.27
N VAL A 149 9.40 -2.68 -0.54
CA VAL A 149 9.41 -2.03 0.76
C VAL A 149 8.78 -2.97 1.78
N PHE A 150 9.41 -3.13 2.94
CA PHE A 150 8.99 -4.11 3.93
C PHE A 150 8.07 -3.45 4.95
N ARG A 151 6.78 -3.82 4.93
CA ARG A 151 5.81 -3.33 5.90
C ARG A 151 6.04 -3.96 7.27
N ILE A 152 6.27 -3.14 8.28
CA ILE A 152 6.67 -3.58 9.63
C ILE A 152 5.52 -3.61 10.65
N ASN A 153 4.31 -3.18 10.27
CA ASN A 153 3.17 -3.02 11.18
C ASN A 153 2.92 -4.27 12.05
N MET A 154 2.90 -5.45 11.42
CA MET A 154 2.63 -6.72 12.09
C MET A 154 3.56 -6.98 13.29
N PHE A 155 4.80 -6.48 13.28
CA PHE A 155 5.73 -6.69 14.40
C PHE A 155 5.33 -5.95 15.70
N LEU A 156 4.31 -5.09 15.67
CA LEU A 156 3.73 -4.54 16.90
C LEU A 156 2.59 -5.41 17.46
N PHE A 157 2.24 -6.49 16.76
CA PHE A 157 1.15 -7.41 17.11
C PHE A 157 1.66 -8.80 17.53
N GLY A 158 2.92 -8.90 17.95
CA GLY A 158 3.52 -10.14 18.46
C GLY A 158 3.00 -10.61 19.82
N TYR A 159 2.32 -9.76 20.60
CA TYR A 159 1.88 -10.11 21.97
C TYR A 159 0.83 -11.24 22.04
N SER A 160 0.26 -11.67 20.91
CA SER A 160 -0.72 -12.75 20.79
C SER A 160 -0.62 -13.40 19.42
N ARG A 161 -0.80 -14.72 19.34
CA ARG A 161 -0.84 -15.46 18.06
C ARG A 161 -2.10 -15.16 17.24
N GLU A 162 -3.15 -14.62 17.86
CA GLU A 162 -4.39 -14.19 17.21
C GLU A 162 -4.36 -12.72 16.76
N ALA A 163 -3.48 -11.88 17.32
CA ALA A 163 -3.41 -10.47 16.98
C ALA A 163 -2.99 -10.22 15.53
N ARG A 164 -3.64 -9.24 14.89
CA ARG A 164 -3.44 -8.86 13.49
C ARG A 164 -3.39 -7.35 13.36
N ASP A 165 -2.59 -6.84 12.42
CA ASP A 165 -2.68 -5.46 11.99
C ASP A 165 -3.94 -5.21 11.14
N HIS A 166 -4.22 -3.95 10.78
CA HIS A 166 -5.36 -3.56 9.94
C HIS A 166 -5.36 -4.21 8.54
N ASN A 167 -4.25 -4.79 8.08
CA ASN A 167 -4.18 -5.54 6.83
C ASN A 167 -4.37 -7.05 7.03
N GLY A 168 -4.56 -7.51 8.27
CA GLY A 168 -4.73 -8.92 8.59
C GLY A 168 -3.41 -9.70 8.72
N ASN A 169 -2.26 -9.01 8.82
CA ASN A 169 -0.95 -9.65 8.92
C ASN A 169 -0.58 -9.96 10.38
N THR A 170 0.25 -10.98 10.56
CA THR A 170 0.85 -11.35 11.86
C THR A 170 2.31 -11.76 11.67
N PRO A 171 3.21 -11.46 12.62
CA PRO A 171 4.63 -11.78 12.47
C PRO A 171 4.85 -13.30 12.43
N TYR A 172 3.95 -14.07 13.03
CA TYR A 172 4.00 -15.54 13.04
C TYR A 172 3.81 -16.17 11.65
N LEU A 173 3.35 -15.40 10.65
CA LEU A 173 3.40 -15.83 9.26
C LEU A 173 4.82 -16.11 8.77
N LEU A 174 5.85 -15.61 9.45
CA LEU A 174 7.25 -15.74 9.05
C LEU A 174 7.98 -16.92 9.71
N GLU A 175 7.40 -17.58 10.72
CA GLU A 175 8.08 -18.66 11.47
C GLU A 175 8.55 -19.78 10.54
N LYS A 176 7.70 -20.21 9.60
CA LYS A 176 8.02 -21.25 8.62
C LYS A 176 9.08 -20.79 7.62
N GLN A 177 9.01 -19.54 7.17
CA GLN A 177 9.87 -18.95 6.15
C GLN A 177 11.29 -18.73 6.69
N LEU A 178 11.39 -18.44 7.99
CA LEU A 178 12.65 -18.19 8.69
C LEU A 178 13.16 -19.40 9.48
N ASN A 179 12.42 -20.51 9.46
CA ASN A 179 12.72 -21.73 10.22
C ASN A 179 13.02 -21.40 11.69
N LEU A 180 12.12 -20.63 12.31
CA LEU A 180 12.23 -20.19 13.70
C LEU A 180 10.82 -20.20 14.32
N GLU A 181 10.62 -21.01 15.34
CA GLU A 181 9.39 -21.04 16.12
C GLU A 181 9.55 -20.18 17.37
N VAL A 182 8.57 -19.34 17.66
CA VAL A 182 8.63 -18.37 18.76
C VAL A 182 7.86 -18.90 19.97
N HIS A 183 8.59 -19.16 21.06
CA HIS A 183 8.01 -19.57 22.34
C HIS A 183 8.29 -18.59 23.48
N SER A 184 9.29 -17.73 23.29
CA SER A 184 9.78 -16.71 24.23
C SER A 184 9.92 -15.35 23.56
N PHE A 185 10.02 -14.30 24.37
CA PHE A 185 10.25 -12.95 23.86
C PHE A 185 11.59 -12.78 23.14
N ASP A 186 12.64 -13.50 23.57
CA ASP A 186 13.95 -13.44 22.91
C ASP A 186 13.89 -14.05 21.50
N GLU A 187 13.19 -15.18 21.34
CA GLU A 187 12.94 -15.76 20.02
C GLU A 187 12.05 -14.87 19.15
N TYR A 188 11.15 -14.09 19.76
CA TYR A 188 10.36 -13.09 19.04
C TYR A 188 11.25 -11.97 18.48
N LEU A 189 12.17 -11.45 19.28
CA LEU A 189 13.17 -10.48 18.82
C LEU A 189 14.10 -11.08 17.76
N GLU A 190 14.49 -12.34 17.90
CA GLU A 190 15.26 -13.06 16.89
C GLU A 190 14.48 -13.19 15.56
N LEU A 191 13.18 -13.44 15.61
CA LEU A 191 12.30 -13.48 14.43
C LEU A 191 12.29 -12.14 13.71
N VAL A 192 12.12 -11.03 14.44
CA VAL A 192 12.16 -9.67 13.89
C VAL A 192 13.50 -9.39 13.24
N ASP A 193 14.60 -9.67 13.94
CA ASP A 193 15.95 -9.45 13.43
C ASP A 193 16.22 -10.28 12.17
N LYS A 194 15.83 -11.56 12.15
CA LYS A 194 15.98 -12.44 10.98
C LYS A 194 15.14 -11.93 9.82
N ALA A 195 13.91 -11.48 10.06
CA ALA A 195 13.05 -10.92 9.02
C ALA A 195 13.68 -9.69 8.38
N LEU A 196 14.19 -8.74 9.17
CA LEU A 196 14.85 -7.53 8.66
C LEU A 196 16.12 -7.87 7.87
N ARG A 197 16.98 -8.76 8.41
CA ARG A 197 18.21 -9.21 7.74
C ARG A 197 17.92 -9.89 6.40
N GLU A 198 16.93 -10.77 6.39
CA GLU A 198 16.57 -11.53 5.20
C GLU A 198 15.91 -10.63 4.14
N THR A 199 15.06 -9.68 4.51
CA THR A 199 14.47 -8.74 3.54
C THR A 199 15.53 -7.84 2.93
N LYS A 200 16.51 -7.35 3.71
CA LYS A 200 17.68 -6.63 3.17
C LYS A 200 18.44 -7.49 2.16
N ARG A 201 18.72 -8.75 2.49
CA ARG A 201 19.39 -9.71 1.60
C ARG A 201 18.62 -9.96 0.31
N ARG A 202 17.28 -9.95 0.39
CA ARG A 202 16.36 -10.12 -0.74
C ARG A 202 16.15 -8.85 -1.57
N GLY A 203 16.83 -7.75 -1.24
CA GLY A 203 16.81 -6.52 -2.04
C GLY A 203 15.69 -5.54 -1.68
N TYR A 204 15.06 -5.68 -0.51
CA TYR A 204 14.18 -4.64 0.01
C TYR A 204 15.00 -3.38 0.30
N VAL A 205 14.44 -2.23 -0.08
CA VAL A 205 15.18 -0.95 -0.07
C VAL A 205 14.76 -0.01 1.06
N ALA A 206 13.60 -0.26 1.68
CA ALA A 206 13.06 0.56 2.76
C ALA A 206 12.14 -0.26 3.67
N LEU A 207 11.81 0.30 4.84
CA LEU A 207 10.74 -0.17 5.72
C LEU A 207 9.53 0.76 5.62
N LYS A 208 8.33 0.23 5.83
CA LYS A 208 7.08 1.01 5.86
C LYS A 208 6.32 0.79 7.16
N SER A 209 5.96 1.88 7.81
CA SER A 209 4.98 1.92 8.89
C SER A 209 3.70 2.60 8.41
N ALA A 210 2.56 1.94 8.57
CA ALA A 210 1.23 2.52 8.44
C ALA A 210 0.39 2.34 9.71
N LEU A 211 1.08 2.38 10.86
CA LEU A 211 0.49 2.17 12.18
C LEU A 211 -0.54 3.22 12.59
N ALA A 212 -0.64 4.34 11.88
CA ALA A 212 -1.67 5.35 12.12
C ALA A 212 -3.11 4.84 11.89
N TYR A 213 -3.29 3.70 11.22
CA TYR A 213 -4.58 3.00 11.10
C TYR A 213 -4.83 1.99 12.24
N ASP A 214 -3.81 1.68 13.03
CA ASP A 214 -3.88 0.69 14.10
C ASP A 214 -3.94 1.34 15.48
N ARG A 215 -3.27 2.49 15.63
CA ARG A 215 -3.03 3.12 16.93
C ARG A 215 -2.59 4.60 16.79
N PRO A 216 -2.63 5.38 17.88
CA PRO A 216 -1.98 6.68 17.94
C PRO A 216 -0.47 6.57 17.64
N ILE A 217 0.05 7.55 16.91
CA ILE A 217 1.46 7.62 16.47
C ILE A 217 2.42 8.21 17.51
N ARG A 218 1.94 8.44 18.73
CA ARG A 218 2.79 8.77 19.88
C ARG A 218 3.34 7.47 20.45
N PHE A 219 4.65 7.28 20.30
CA PHE A 219 5.41 6.16 20.85
C PHE A 219 6.23 6.67 22.04
N GLU A 220 6.07 6.05 23.20
CA GLU A 220 6.85 6.36 24.40
C GLU A 220 8.08 5.44 24.51
N GLU A 221 9.12 5.89 25.22
CA GLU A 221 10.22 5.00 25.57
C GLU A 221 9.73 3.95 26.58
N VAL A 222 10.01 2.68 26.30
CA VAL A 222 9.57 1.54 27.09
C VAL A 222 10.76 0.61 27.32
N GLU A 223 10.94 0.17 28.56
CA GLU A 223 11.96 -0.81 28.91
C GLU A 223 11.60 -2.20 28.37
N GLU A 224 12.61 -2.96 27.95
CA GLU A 224 12.44 -4.31 27.39
C GLU A 224 11.65 -5.24 28.32
N ASP A 225 11.91 -5.18 29.63
CA ASP A 225 11.22 -5.99 30.64
C ASP A 225 9.71 -5.72 30.68
N GLU A 226 9.25 -4.51 30.32
CA GLU A 226 7.82 -4.23 30.26
C GLU A 226 7.18 -4.92 29.06
N ALA A 227 7.79 -4.82 27.88
CA ALA A 227 7.32 -5.48 26.67
C ALA A 227 7.36 -7.00 26.81
N ARG A 228 8.40 -7.54 27.43
CA ARG A 228 8.54 -8.96 27.77
C ARG A 228 7.37 -9.44 28.63
N ARG A 229 7.01 -8.69 29.69
CA ARG A 229 5.84 -9.02 30.53
C ARG A 229 4.54 -9.04 29.75
N VAL A 230 4.37 -8.16 28.75
CA VAL A 230 3.20 -8.18 27.87
C VAL A 230 3.22 -9.41 26.96
N PHE A 231 4.36 -9.74 26.38
CA PHE A 231 4.52 -10.90 25.51
C PHE A 231 4.19 -12.22 26.24
N GLU A 232 4.67 -12.40 27.47
CA GLU A 232 4.42 -13.60 28.27
C GLU A 232 2.94 -13.82 28.65
N LYS A 233 2.08 -12.79 28.52
CA LYS A 233 0.63 -12.97 28.64
C LYS A 233 0.05 -13.81 27.51
N LYS A 234 0.73 -13.91 26.36
CA LYS A 234 0.29 -14.68 25.17
C LYS A 234 -1.15 -14.37 24.78
N GLY A 235 -1.52 -13.09 24.82
CA GLY A 235 -2.88 -12.61 24.56
C GLY A 235 -3.87 -12.71 25.73
N ILE A 236 -3.56 -13.46 26.79
CA ILE A 236 -4.48 -13.69 27.91
C ILE A 236 -4.46 -12.49 28.86
N GLY A 237 -5.59 -11.78 28.96
CA GLY A 237 -5.71 -10.61 29.86
C GLY A 237 -4.86 -9.41 29.43
N VAL A 238 -4.50 -9.32 28.15
CA VAL A 238 -3.80 -8.17 27.57
C VAL A 238 -4.76 -6.98 27.50
N THR A 239 -4.37 -5.86 28.10
CA THR A 239 -5.12 -4.61 28.12
C THR A 239 -4.70 -3.66 26.99
N SER A 240 -5.48 -2.62 26.70
CA SER A 240 -5.08 -1.58 25.74
C SER A 240 -3.77 -0.87 26.12
N ARG A 241 -3.46 -0.76 27.42
CA ARG A 241 -2.16 -0.24 27.88
C ARG A 241 -1.03 -1.20 27.52
N ASP A 242 -1.22 -2.50 27.75
CA ASP A 242 -0.24 -3.52 27.41
C ASP A 242 0.09 -3.50 25.91
N ILE A 243 -0.94 -3.39 25.05
CA ILE A 243 -0.76 -3.31 23.59
C ILE A 243 0.11 -2.10 23.21
N ARG A 244 -0.14 -0.93 23.83
CA ARG A 244 0.69 0.27 23.58
C ARG A 244 2.13 0.07 24.05
N VAL A 245 2.34 -0.44 25.27
CA VAL A 245 3.67 -0.72 25.84
C VAL A 245 4.46 -1.66 24.92
N PHE A 246 3.85 -2.76 24.50
CA PHE A 246 4.49 -3.70 23.58
C PHE A 246 4.80 -3.05 22.23
N GLY A 247 3.83 -2.38 21.62
CA GLY A 247 4.02 -1.73 20.32
C GLY A 247 5.05 -0.60 20.34
N ASP A 248 5.16 0.14 21.44
CA ASP A 248 6.13 1.21 21.65
C ASP A 248 7.54 0.67 21.66
N PHE A 249 7.78 -0.31 22.53
CA PHE A 249 9.06 -1.00 22.57
C PHE A 249 9.42 -1.59 21.19
N MET A 250 8.49 -2.30 20.55
CA MET A 250 8.76 -2.96 19.28
C MET A 250 9.10 -1.97 18.15
N LEU A 251 8.44 -0.82 18.08
CA LEU A 251 8.82 0.19 17.10
C LEU A 251 10.23 0.72 17.37
N HIS A 252 10.54 1.13 18.61
CA HIS A 252 11.88 1.62 18.96
C HIS A 252 12.97 0.59 18.66
N TYR A 253 12.71 -0.68 18.99
CA TYR A 253 13.60 -1.80 18.69
C TYR A 253 13.84 -1.93 17.17
N ILE A 254 12.79 -1.94 16.36
CA ILE A 254 12.88 -2.04 14.89
C ILE A 254 13.62 -0.83 14.30
N LEU A 255 13.41 0.38 14.82
CA LEU A 255 14.09 1.59 14.36
C LEU A 255 15.59 1.54 14.66
N GLY A 256 16.00 1.05 15.83
CA GLY A 256 17.41 0.81 16.12
C GLY A 256 18.04 -0.18 15.13
N LYS A 257 17.35 -1.28 14.81
CA LYS A 257 17.82 -2.23 13.78
C LYS A 257 17.86 -1.60 12.39
N ALA A 258 16.88 -0.77 12.06
CA ALA A 258 16.82 -0.08 10.78
C ALA A 258 18.01 0.87 10.61
N GLU A 259 18.37 1.60 11.67
CA GLU A 259 19.58 2.45 11.71
C GLU A 259 20.85 1.63 11.48
N ASP A 260 21.05 0.56 12.26
CA ASP A 260 22.22 -0.33 12.14
C ASP A 260 22.39 -0.90 10.71
N MET A 261 21.25 -1.16 10.04
CA MET A 261 21.21 -1.76 8.71
C MET A 261 21.12 -0.74 7.56
N GLY A 262 21.08 0.57 7.87
CA GLY A 262 20.91 1.64 6.89
C GLY A 262 19.62 1.50 6.09
N PHE A 263 18.51 1.17 6.74
CA PHE A 263 17.18 1.18 6.14
C PHE A 263 16.51 2.54 6.32
N PRO A 264 16.12 3.24 5.24
CA PRO A 264 15.17 4.34 5.36
C PRO A 264 13.81 3.78 5.79
N VAL A 265 13.09 4.53 6.63
CA VAL A 265 11.77 4.16 7.14
C VAL A 265 10.75 5.20 6.70
N GLN A 266 9.73 4.75 5.98
CA GLN A 266 8.59 5.56 5.59
C GLN A 266 7.50 5.45 6.67
N PHE A 267 7.03 6.59 7.19
CA PHE A 267 5.89 6.65 8.10
C PHE A 267 4.68 7.22 7.40
N HIS A 268 3.57 6.48 7.43
CA HIS A 268 2.26 7.00 7.08
C HIS A 268 1.57 7.47 8.36
N THR A 269 1.39 8.78 8.47
CA THR A 269 0.84 9.46 9.65
C THR A 269 -0.70 9.47 9.69
N GLY A 270 -1.35 8.88 8.68
CA GLY A 270 -2.77 8.59 8.63
C GLY A 270 -3.59 9.59 7.81
N LEU A 271 -4.90 9.43 7.85
CA LEU A 271 -5.90 10.32 7.25
C LEU A 271 -6.75 11.04 8.32
N ALA A 272 -6.22 11.17 9.54
CA ALA A 272 -6.95 11.64 10.73
C ALA A 272 -8.21 10.80 11.07
N LEU A 273 -8.22 9.50 10.75
CA LEU A 273 -9.33 8.59 11.08
C LEU A 273 -9.34 8.14 12.56
N ILE A 274 -8.20 8.26 13.24
CA ILE A 274 -8.02 7.85 14.64
C ILE A 274 -7.59 9.06 15.47
N GLU A 275 -8.21 9.23 16.64
CA GLU A 275 -7.83 10.28 17.59
C GLU A 275 -6.34 10.15 17.97
N GLY A 276 -5.56 11.21 17.73
CA GLY A 276 -4.11 11.21 17.94
C GLY A 276 -3.26 10.78 16.73
N SER A 277 -3.87 10.44 15.59
CA SER A 277 -3.19 10.46 14.29
C SER A 277 -3.12 11.92 13.81
N ASN A 278 -1.93 12.51 13.82
CA ASN A 278 -1.69 13.89 13.38
C ASN A 278 -0.92 13.82 12.05
N PRO A 279 -1.62 13.86 10.89
CA PRO A 279 -1.00 13.72 9.57
C PRO A 279 0.07 14.76 9.30
#